data_AF-A0A7R9G5I7-F1
#
_entry.id   AF-A0A7R9G5I7-F1
#
_cell.length_a   1.000
_cell.length_b   1.000
_cell.length_c   1.000
_cell.angle_alpha   90.00
_cell.angle_beta   90.00
_cell.angle_gamma   90.00
#
_symmetry.space_group_name_H-M   'P 1'
#
loop_
_entity.id
_entity.type
_entity.pdbx_description
1 polymer ?
#
loop_
_entity_poly.entity_id
_entity_poly.type
_entity_poly.pdbx_seq_one_letter_code
_entity_poly.pdbx_strand_id
1 'polypeptide(L)'
;MALVMLPCDLPWWPQLQRHLTQLTLAHSSRELVEGMQRIHNMCNIGLDPEDDDSPDNTVLVGLEKFLENDMAGEERRHFLEKIIPAMVDRALKMKQLKPAAGFHFSLQQQGGFGVAVSASDSA
;
A
#
# COMPACT_ATOMS: atom_id res chain seq x y z
N MET A 1 14.60 15.39 12.76
CA MET A 1 14.68 14.81 11.40
C MET A 1 13.30 14.28 11.06
N ALA A 2 12.79 14.54 9.86
CA ALA A 2 11.49 14.03 9.46
C ALA A 2 11.59 12.51 9.18
N LEU A 3 10.71 11.74 9.81
CA LEU A 3 10.57 10.30 9.56
C LEU A 3 9.35 10.07 8.69
N VAL A 4 9.43 9.09 7.79
CA VAL A 4 8.28 8.64 7.01
C VAL A 4 7.29 7.99 7.95
N MET A 5 6.05 8.49 7.97
CA MET A 5 4.96 7.79 8.64
C MET A 5 4.53 6.60 7.81
N LEU A 6 4.58 5.41 8.40
CA LEU A 6 4.11 4.19 7.75
C LEU A 6 2.64 3.92 8.10
N PRO A 7 1.90 3.16 7.27
CA PRO A 7 0.55 2.72 7.61
C PRO A 7 0.43 2.06 9.00
N CYS A 8 1.45 1.32 9.44
CA CYS A 8 1.45 0.67 10.76
C CYS A 8 1.63 1.60 11.96
N ASP A 9 1.93 2.88 11.72
CA ASP A 9 2.09 3.91 12.75
C ASP A 9 0.80 4.75 12.93
N LEU A 10 -0.22 4.50 12.10
CA LEU A 10 -1.49 5.24 12.08
C LEU A 10 -2.53 4.56 13.00
N PRO A 11 -3.43 5.34 13.63
CA PRO A 11 -4.41 4.81 14.58
C PRO A 11 -5.43 3.86 13.93
N TRP A 12 -5.68 4.00 12.62
CA TRP A 12 -6.56 3.11 11.85
C TRP A 12 -5.88 1.84 11.34
N TRP A 13 -4.61 1.59 11.68
CA TRP A 13 -3.89 0.38 11.26
C TRP A 13 -4.65 -0.94 11.57
N PRO A 14 -5.25 -1.15 12.77
CA PRO A 14 -5.99 -2.38 13.04
C PRO A 14 -7.18 -2.61 12.10
N GLN A 15 -7.82 -1.53 11.64
CA GLN A 15 -8.90 -1.60 10.66
C GLN A 15 -8.36 -1.95 9.27
N LEU A 16 -7.24 -1.32 8.88
CA LEU A 16 -6.55 -1.66 7.63
C LEU A 16 -6.10 -3.13 7.60
N GLN A 17 -5.59 -3.67 8.71
CA GLN A 17 -5.22 -5.08 8.82
C GLN A 17 -6.42 -6.00 8.58
N ARG A 18 -7.62 -5.65 9.07
CA ARG A 18 -8.84 -6.44 8.82
C ARG A 18 -9.19 -6.46 7.33
N HIS A 19 -9.16 -5.30 6.66
CA HIS A 19 -9.42 -5.23 5.23
C HIS A 19 -8.37 -5.97 4.40
N LEU A 20 -7.08 -5.86 4.76
CA LEU A 20 -6.00 -6.62 4.13
C LEU A 20 -6.21 -8.13 4.28
N THR A 21 -6.55 -8.61 5.46
CA THR A 21 -6.85 -10.04 5.68
C THR A 21 -8.09 -10.50 4.91
N GLN A 22 -9.10 -9.64 4.74
CA GLN A 22 -10.26 -9.96 3.92
C GLN A 22 -9.91 -10.13 2.43
N LEU A 23 -8.88 -9.43 1.91
CA LEU A 23 -8.43 -9.60 0.52
C LEU A 23 -7.95 -11.02 0.23
N THR A 24 -7.41 -11.74 1.23
CA THR A 24 -6.92 -13.11 1.03
C THR A 24 -8.04 -14.12 0.83
N LEU A 25 -9.29 -13.71 1.03
CA LEU A 25 -10.49 -14.52 0.84
C LEU A 25 -11.19 -14.25 -0.51
N ALA A 26 -10.63 -13.39 -1.35
CA ALA A 26 -11.20 -13.09 -2.66
C ALA A 26 -10.97 -14.26 -3.63
N HIS A 27 -12.04 -14.74 -4.26
CA HIS A 27 -12.01 -15.83 -5.25
C HIS A 27 -12.27 -15.33 -6.68
N SER A 28 -12.59 -14.05 -6.85
CA SER A 28 -12.79 -13.41 -8.15
C SER A 28 -12.09 -12.07 -8.22
N SER A 29 -11.80 -11.60 -9.44
CA SER A 29 -11.21 -10.28 -9.67
C SER A 29 -12.09 -9.17 -9.10
N ARG A 30 -13.41 -9.32 -9.24
CA ARG A 30 -14.39 -8.37 -8.70
C ARG A 30 -14.31 -8.28 -7.17
N GLU A 31 -14.32 -9.41 -6.47
CA GLU A 31 -14.20 -9.43 -5.00
C GLU A 31 -12.89 -8.79 -4.53
N LEU A 32 -11.79 -9.05 -5.25
CA LEU A 32 -10.49 -8.45 -4.96
C LEU A 32 -10.54 -6.93 -5.14
N VAL A 33 -11.04 -6.46 -6.28
CA VAL A 33 -11.12 -5.04 -6.63
C VAL A 33 -12.03 -4.29 -5.65
N GLU A 34 -13.20 -4.83 -5.32
CA GLU A 34 -14.09 -4.26 -4.31
C GLU A 34 -13.41 -4.16 -2.94
N GLY A 35 -12.62 -5.16 -2.56
CA GLY A 35 -11.81 -5.12 -1.34
C GLY A 35 -10.72 -4.06 -1.36
N MET A 36 -9.99 -3.94 -2.47
CA MET A 36 -8.96 -2.93 -2.64
C MET A 36 -9.55 -1.51 -2.69
N GLN A 37 -10.74 -1.35 -3.26
CA GLN A 37 -11.45 -0.06 -3.30
C GLN A 37 -11.84 0.39 -1.88
N ARG A 38 -12.28 -0.54 -1.02
CA ARG A 38 -12.54 -0.22 0.40
C ARG A 38 -11.29 0.29 1.11
N ILE A 39 -10.14 -0.34 0.85
CA ILE A 39 -8.86 0.10 1.41
C ILE A 39 -8.48 1.48 0.87
N HIS A 40 -8.61 1.69 -0.44
CA HIS A 40 -8.34 2.97 -1.08
C HIS A 40 -9.20 4.09 -0.47
N ASN A 41 -10.52 3.91 -0.41
CA ASN A 41 -11.45 4.92 0.11
C ASN A 41 -11.19 5.25 1.59
N MET A 42 -10.72 4.27 2.38
CA MET A 42 -10.38 4.50 3.79
C MET A 42 -9.06 5.27 3.95
N CYS A 43 -8.09 5.05 3.06
CA CYS A 43 -6.73 5.59 3.21
C CYS A 43 -6.47 6.84 2.38
N ASN A 44 -7.21 7.07 1.30
CA ASN A 44 -7.04 8.17 0.36
C ASN A 44 -8.19 9.16 0.51
N ILE A 45 -8.22 9.85 1.65
CA ILE A 45 -9.21 10.89 1.95
C ILE A 45 -8.57 12.26 1.67
N GLY A 46 -9.23 13.08 0.86
CA GLY A 46 -8.83 14.44 0.59
C GLY A 46 -8.80 15.27 1.89
N LEU A 47 -7.83 16.19 1.99
CA LEU A 47 -7.78 17.16 3.09
C LEU A 47 -8.46 18.48 2.73
N ASP A 48 -8.88 18.62 1.47
CA ASP A 48 -9.51 19.84 0.96
C ASP A 48 -11.01 19.83 1.31
N PRO A 49 -11.50 20.81 2.09
CA PRO A 49 -12.92 20.92 2.39
C PRO A 49 -13.79 21.31 1.19
N GLU A 50 -13.19 21.72 0.06
CA GLU A 50 -13.90 22.01 -1.20
C GLU A 50 -13.95 20.80 -2.16
N ASP A 51 -13.16 19.75 -1.90
CA ASP A 51 -13.24 18.52 -2.68
C ASP A 51 -14.56 17.79 -2.39
N ASP A 52 -15.18 17.26 -3.44
CA ASP A 52 -16.35 16.39 -3.28
C ASP A 52 -15.91 15.13 -2.53
N ASP A 53 -16.38 14.95 -1.29
CA ASP A 53 -16.11 13.80 -0.42
C ASP A 53 -16.61 12.46 -1.00
N SER A 54 -17.17 12.47 -2.22
CA SER A 54 -17.65 11.27 -2.88
C SER A 54 -16.47 10.38 -3.32
N PRO A 55 -16.38 9.13 -2.82
CA PRO A 55 -15.27 8.26 -3.18
C PRO A 55 -15.34 7.88 -4.66
N ASP A 56 -14.27 8.15 -5.41
CA ASP A 56 -14.13 7.68 -6.79
C ASP A 56 -13.98 6.16 -6.82
N ASN A 57 -15.07 5.47 -7.14
CA ASN A 57 -15.12 4.02 -7.26
C ASN A 57 -14.59 3.50 -8.61
N THR A 58 -14.05 4.38 -9.45
CA THR A 58 -13.51 4.02 -10.77
C THR A 58 -11.99 3.84 -10.78
N VAL A 59 -11.29 4.23 -9.71
CA VAL A 59 -9.82 4.18 -9.57
C VAL A 59 -9.22 2.82 -9.93
N LEU A 60 -9.91 1.72 -9.58
CA LEU A 60 -9.43 0.36 -9.81
C LEU A 60 -10.04 -0.36 -11.02
N VAL A 61 -10.83 0.33 -11.85
CA VAL A 61 -11.41 -0.26 -13.08
C VAL A 61 -10.33 -0.76 -14.03
N GLY A 62 -9.17 -0.10 -14.07
CA GLY A 62 -8.03 -0.55 -14.87
C GLY A 62 -7.49 -1.91 -14.41
N LEU A 63 -7.41 -2.12 -13.09
CA LEU A 63 -6.98 -3.40 -12.51
C LEU A 63 -8.01 -4.49 -12.81
N GLU A 64 -9.30 -4.22 -12.67
CA GLU A 64 -10.35 -5.19 -12.99
C GLU A 64 -10.26 -5.65 -14.46
N LYS A 65 -10.10 -4.69 -15.39
CA LYS A 65 -9.94 -4.99 -16.83
C LYS A 65 -8.71 -5.83 -17.11
N PHE A 66 -7.58 -5.52 -16.46
CA PHE A 66 -6.35 -6.30 -16.62
C PHE A 66 -6.53 -7.75 -16.15
N LEU A 67 -7.14 -7.93 -14.97
CA LEU A 67 -7.38 -9.26 -14.42
C LEU A 67 -8.35 -10.09 -15.28
N GLU A 68 -9.35 -9.46 -15.90
CA GLU A 68 -10.35 -10.17 -16.70
C GLU A 68 -9.97 -10.38 -18.17
N ASN A 69 -9.30 -9.42 -18.80
CA ASN A 69 -9.06 -9.45 -20.25
C ASN A 69 -7.64 -9.83 -20.62
N ASP A 70 -6.65 -9.52 -19.78
CA ASP A 70 -5.23 -9.66 -20.13
C ASP A 70 -4.57 -10.87 -19.45
N MET A 71 -5.06 -11.30 -18.28
CA MET A 71 -4.54 -12.48 -17.60
C MET A 71 -5.25 -13.77 -18.01
N ALA A 72 -4.48 -14.82 -18.25
CA ALA A 72 -5.03 -16.15 -18.46
C ALA A 72 -5.69 -16.70 -17.17
N GLY A 73 -6.68 -17.58 -17.29
CA GLY A 73 -7.42 -18.10 -16.13
C GLY A 73 -6.54 -18.78 -15.07
N GLU A 74 -5.51 -19.50 -15.50
CA GLU A 74 -4.53 -20.14 -14.61
C GLU A 74 -3.64 -19.11 -13.87
N GLU A 75 -3.16 -18.11 -14.60
CA GLU A 75 -2.38 -17.01 -14.04
C GLU A 75 -3.21 -16.21 -13.03
N ARG A 76 -4.48 -15.94 -13.37
CA ARG A 76 -5.42 -15.28 -12.47
C ARG A 76 -5.67 -16.05 -11.20
N ARG A 77 -5.90 -17.35 -11.30
CA ARG A 77 -6.05 -18.21 -10.13
C ARG A 77 -4.79 -18.16 -9.27
N HIS A 78 -3.61 -18.26 -9.88
CA HIS A 78 -2.34 -18.16 -9.15
C HIS A 78 -2.18 -16.79 -8.47
N PHE A 79 -2.56 -15.71 -9.14
CA PHE A 79 -2.52 -14.36 -8.60
C PHE A 79 -3.40 -14.22 -7.35
N LEU A 80 -4.66 -14.67 -7.43
CA LEU A 80 -5.60 -14.59 -6.33
C LEU A 80 -5.25 -15.53 -5.16
N GLU A 81 -4.85 -16.77 -5.45
CA GLU A 81 -4.64 -17.78 -4.41
C GLU A 81 -3.24 -17.77 -3.79
N LYS A 82 -2.24 -17.21 -4.48
CA LYS A 82 -0.84 -17.24 -4.03
C LYS A 82 -0.24 -15.85 -3.88
N ILE A 83 -0.38 -15.00 -4.90
CA ILE A 83 0.29 -13.69 -4.91
C ILE A 83 -0.35 -12.73 -3.92
N ILE A 84 -1.68 -12.56 -3.98
CA ILE A 84 -2.40 -11.67 -3.06
C ILE A 84 -2.19 -12.06 -1.58
N PRO A 85 -2.37 -13.32 -1.16
CA PRO A 85 -2.09 -13.71 0.21
C PRO A 85 -0.64 -13.47 0.64
N ALA A 86 0.33 -13.72 -0.24
CA ALA A 86 1.74 -13.45 0.05
C ALA A 86 2.02 -11.94 0.21
N MET A 87 1.42 -11.09 -0.64
CA MET A 87 1.52 -9.64 -0.52
C MET A 87 0.91 -9.14 0.80
N VAL A 88 -0.27 -9.66 1.15
CA VAL A 88 -0.95 -9.31 2.41
C VAL A 88 -0.10 -9.72 3.62
N ASP A 89 0.44 -10.94 3.65
CA ASP A 89 1.33 -11.40 4.73
C ASP A 89 2.52 -10.45 4.95
N ARG A 90 3.15 -10.00 3.86
CA ARG A 90 4.26 -9.03 3.92
C ARG A 90 3.79 -7.66 4.42
N ALA A 91 2.65 -7.16 3.94
CA ALA A 91 2.08 -5.90 4.41
C ALA A 91 1.75 -5.93 5.91
N LEU A 92 1.19 -7.04 6.42
CA LEU A 92 0.86 -7.19 7.84
C LEU A 92 2.11 -7.24 8.74
N LYS A 93 3.24 -7.73 8.22
CA LYS A 93 4.54 -7.79 8.92
C LYS A 93 5.30 -6.47 8.92
N MET A 94 4.78 -5.41 8.30
CA MET A 94 5.47 -4.13 8.15
C MET A 94 6.01 -3.56 9.48
N LYS A 95 5.25 -3.65 10.58
CA LYS A 95 5.70 -3.19 11.90
C LYS A 95 6.91 -3.96 12.44
N GLN A 96 7.03 -5.24 12.10
CA GLN A 96 8.13 -6.12 12.53
C GLN A 96 9.35 -5.98 11.63
N LEU A 97 9.13 -5.63 10.35
CA LEU A 97 10.17 -5.55 9.33
C LEU A 97 10.76 -4.14 9.18
N LYS A 98 10.10 -3.09 9.71
CA LYS A 98 10.63 -1.73 9.62
C LYS A 98 11.92 -1.57 10.45
N PRO A 99 12.90 -0.77 9.98
CA PRO A 99 14.09 -0.46 10.76
C PRO A 99 13.74 0.18 12.11
N ALA A 100 14.49 -0.14 13.16
CA ALA A 100 14.30 0.46 14.49
C ALA A 100 14.48 1.99 14.47
N ALA A 101 15.38 2.48 13.62
CA ALA A 101 15.62 3.90 13.41
C ALA A 101 14.54 4.59 12.53
N GLY A 102 13.58 3.84 11.98
CA GLY A 102 12.60 4.33 11.03
C GLY A 102 13.19 4.65 9.65
N PHE A 103 12.33 5.11 8.74
CA PHE A 103 12.74 5.59 7.42
C PHE A 103 12.89 7.10 7.45
N HIS A 104 14.03 7.58 6.96
CA HIS A 104 14.34 9.00 6.89
C HIS A 104 14.00 9.53 5.50
N PHE A 105 13.46 10.74 5.44
CA PHE A 105 13.36 11.44 4.16
C PHE A 105 14.76 11.76 3.66
N SER A 106 15.10 11.28 2.46
CA SER A 106 16.26 11.76 1.72
C SER A 106 15.89 13.10 1.10
N LEU A 107 16.14 14.18 1.84
CA LEU A 107 16.05 15.52 1.29
C LEU A 107 17.32 15.75 0.48
N GLN A 108 17.26 15.58 -0.85
CA GLN A 108 18.27 16.17 -1.72
C GLN A 108 18.26 17.67 -1.41
N GLN A 109 19.33 18.16 -0.80
CA GLN A 109 19.48 19.59 -0.60
C GLN A 109 19.39 20.26 -1.96
N GLN A 110 18.30 20.99 -2.17
CA GLN A 110 18.13 21.84 -3.32
C GLN A 110 19.16 22.97 -3.19
N GLY A 111 20.37 22.75 -3.72
CA GLY A 111 21.41 23.72 -3.98
C GLY A 111 21.83 24.65 -2.83
N GLY A 112 22.90 24.28 -2.13
CA GLY A 112 23.57 25.21 -1.21
C GLY A 112 24.83 24.68 -0.54
N PHE A 113 25.83 24.32 -1.35
CA PHE A 113 27.19 23.85 -0.97
C PHE A 113 27.26 22.44 -0.36
N GLY A 114 27.97 21.59 -1.10
CA GLY A 114 28.00 20.15 -0.86
C GLY A 114 28.78 19.74 0.38
N VAL A 115 28.38 18.60 0.93
CA VAL A 115 29.28 17.70 1.64
C VAL A 115 28.88 16.27 1.25
N ALA A 116 29.88 15.51 0.87
CA ALA A 116 29.78 14.14 0.40
C ALA A 116 29.13 13.21 1.44
N VAL A 117 28.40 12.22 0.94
CA VAL A 117 27.84 11.11 1.72
C VAL A 117 28.99 10.27 2.29
N SER A 118 29.07 10.14 3.60
CA SER A 118 29.87 9.09 4.24
C SER A 118 28.93 8.10 4.90
N ALA A 119 29.01 6.84 4.47
CA ALA A 119 28.40 5.73 5.17
C ALA A 119 29.24 5.43 6.42
N SER A 120 28.67 5.62 7.59
CA SER A 120 29.25 5.10 8.83
C SER A 120 28.68 3.72 9.07
N ASP A 121 29.45 2.69 8.68
CA ASP A 121 29.34 1.36 9.29
C ASP A 121 29.75 1.49 10.76
N SER A 122 28.91 0.97 11.67
CA SER A 122 29.30 0.72 13.05
C SER A 122 29.21 -0.78 13.31
N ALA A 123 30.38 -1.35 13.60
CA ALA A 123 30.59 -2.67 14.18
C ALA A 123 30.01 -2.78 15.60
#